data_AF-A0A954UMD1-F1
#
_entry.id   AF-A0A954UMD1-F1
#
_cell.length_a   1.000
_cell.length_b   1.000
_cell.length_c   1.000
_cell.angle_alpha   90.00
_cell.angle_beta   90.00
_cell.angle_gamma   90.00
#
_symmetry.space_group_name_H-M   'P 1'
#
loop_
_entity.id
_entity.type
_entity.pdbx_description
1 polymer ?
#
loop_
_entity_poly.entity_id
_entity_poly.type
_entity_poly.pdbx_seq_one_letter_code
_entity_poly.pdbx_strand_id
1 'polypeptide(L)' 'LTKEMRPKPAYRELKRLIRGAWWSRVDGMATADGRFKLRGHHGKYLVRVRDATGQTLVGEFTLARDTPAELVVKLHP' A
#
# COMPACT_ATOMS: atom_id res chain seq x y z
N LEU A 1 -26.17 7.98 -11.24
CA LEU A 1 -26.65 6.92 -10.34
C LEU A 1 -27.97 6.36 -10.87
N THR A 2 -28.39 5.16 -10.50
CA THR A 2 -29.82 4.78 -10.68
C THR A 2 -30.67 5.50 -9.63
N LYS A 3 -31.99 5.54 -9.82
CA LYS A 3 -32.92 6.15 -8.84
C LYS A 3 -32.83 5.47 -7.47
N GLU A 4 -32.40 4.21 -7.40
CA GLU A 4 -32.18 3.46 -6.15
C GLU A 4 -30.74 3.55 -5.61
N MET A 5 -29.96 4.56 -6.02
CA MET A 5 -28.57 4.77 -5.59
C MET A 5 -27.63 3.58 -5.89
N ARG A 6 -27.97 2.70 -6.84
CA ARG A 6 -27.10 1.58 -7.20
C ARG A 6 -25.96 2.05 -8.10
N PRO A 7 -24.71 1.62 -7.84
CA PRO A 7 -23.58 2.00 -8.68
C PRO A 7 -23.76 1.42 -10.09
N LYS A 8 -23.56 2.27 -11.10
CA LYS A 8 -23.56 1.84 -12.51
C LYS A 8 -22.50 0.73 -12.69
N PRO A 9 -22.68 -0.26 -13.58
CA PRO A 9 -21.68 -1.30 -13.82
C PRO A 9 -20.27 -0.74 -14.09
N ALA A 10 -20.17 0.38 -14.83
CA ALA A 10 -18.92 1.11 -15.08
C ALA A 10 -18.18 1.57 -13.81
N TYR A 11 -18.89 1.79 -12.69
CA TYR A 11 -18.27 2.15 -11.42
C TYR A 11 -17.37 1.05 -10.87
N ARG A 12 -17.73 -0.23 -11.08
CA ARG A 12 -16.91 -1.36 -10.60
C ARG A 12 -15.54 -1.36 -11.29
N GLU A 13 -15.54 -1.11 -12.59
CA GLU A 13 -14.31 -1.06 -13.37
C GLU A 13 -13.48 0.18 -13.05
N LEU A 14 -14.10 1.34 -12.89
CA LEU A 14 -13.43 2.55 -12.42
C LEU A 14 -12.80 2.36 -11.02
N LYS A 15 -13.52 1.72 -10.09
CA LYS A 15 -13.00 1.40 -8.76
C LYS A 15 -11.80 0.44 -8.82
N ARG A 16 -11.85 -0.57 -9.69
CA ARG A 16 -10.75 -1.52 -9.92
C ARG A 16 -9.50 -0.83 -10.46
N LEU A 17 -9.66 0.05 -11.45
CA LEU A 17 -8.55 0.82 -12.01
C LEU A 17 -7.94 1.76 -10.97
N ILE A 18 -8.75 2.56 -10.27
CA ILE A 18 -8.27 3.52 -9.28
C ILE A 18 -7.59 2.83 -8.08
N ARG A 19 -8.23 1.83 -7.47
CA ARG A 19 -7.75 1.21 -6.22
C ARG A 19 -6.88 -0.04 -6.41
N GLY A 20 -6.84 -0.58 -7.62
CA GLY A 20 -6.13 -1.80 -7.96
C GLY A 20 -4.96 -1.59 -8.91
N ALA A 21 -5.14 -0.80 -9.98
CA ALA A 21 -4.13 -0.61 -11.02
C ALA A 21 -3.31 0.68 -10.85
N TRP A 22 -3.91 1.75 -10.33
CA TRP A 22 -3.24 3.06 -10.19
C TRP A 22 -2.65 3.32 -8.81
N TRP A 23 -3.04 2.54 -7.80
CA TRP A 23 -2.33 2.55 -6.52
C TRP A 23 -1.00 1.82 -6.66
N SER A 24 0.08 2.46 -6.21
CA SER A 24 1.38 1.82 -6.08
C SER A 24 1.25 0.64 -5.10
N ARG A 25 1.26 -0.58 -5.64
CA ARG A 25 1.37 -1.82 -4.88
C ARG A 25 2.70 -2.47 -5.26
N VAL A 26 3.50 -2.78 -4.27
CA VAL A 26 4.73 -3.54 -4.42
C VAL A 26 4.73 -4.63 -3.37
N ASP A 27 5.02 -5.85 -3.80
CA ASP A 27 5.16 -7.02 -2.95
C ASP A 27 6.57 -7.60 -3.18
N GLY A 28 7.23 -8.03 -2.11
CA GLY A 28 8.56 -8.61 -2.18
C GLY A 28 9.11 -8.98 -0.81
N MET A 29 10.30 -9.58 -0.80
CA MET A 29 11.00 -9.92 0.44
C MET A 29 11.92 -8.76 0.86
N ALA A 30 11.87 -8.42 2.15
CA ALA A 30 12.91 -7.59 2.74
C ALA A 30 14.24 -8.37 2.79
N THR A 31 15.36 -7.67 2.80
CA THR A 31 16.66 -8.28 3.04
C THR A 31 16.76 -8.82 4.46
N ALA A 32 17.79 -9.63 4.74
CA ALA A 32 18.04 -10.15 6.09
C ALA A 32 18.15 -9.05 7.16
N ASP A 33 18.58 -7.85 6.77
CA ASP A 33 18.69 -6.67 7.65
C ASP A 33 17.35 -5.90 7.80
N GLY A 34 16.24 -6.43 7.29
CA GLY A 34 14.92 -5.80 7.38
C GLY A 34 14.70 -4.63 6.41
N ARG A 35 15.56 -4.46 5.39
CA ARG A 35 15.44 -3.36 4.42
C ARG A 35 14.62 -3.78 3.20
N PHE A 36 13.79 -2.87 2.71
CA PHE A 36 13.03 -3.03 1.47
C PHE A 36 13.10 -1.76 0.64
N LYS A 37 13.43 -1.87 -0.65
CA LYS A 37 13.48 -0.72 -1.57
C LYS A 37 12.18 -0.65 -2.35
N LEU A 38 11.54 0.51 -2.31
CA LEU A 38 10.33 0.77 -3.10
C LEU A 38 10.48 2.05 -3.94
N ARG A 39 9.71 2.12 -5.03
CA ARG A 39 9.45 3.35 -5.78
C ARG A 39 7.94 3.52 -5.84
N GLY A 40 7.45 4.68 -5.43
CA GLY A 40 6.03 4.99 -5.39
C GLY A 40 5.77 6.47 -5.59
N HIS A 41 4.50 6.82 -5.74
CA HIS A 41 4.03 8.21 -5.77
C HIS A 41 3.89 8.78 -4.36
N HIS A 42 3.91 10.11 -4.23
CA HIS A 42 3.65 10.73 -2.93
C HIS A 42 2.26 10.37 -2.42
N GLY A 43 2.17 9.99 -1.15
CA GLY A 43 0.94 9.52 -0.53
C GLY A 43 1.16 8.69 0.72
N LYS A 44 0.06 8.21 1.29
CA LYS A 44 0.07 7.31 2.45
C LYS A 44 0.12 5.86 1.97
N TYR A 45 0.97 5.07 2.61
CA TYR A 45 1.18 3.67 2.33
C TYR A 45 0.89 2.83 3.56
N LEU A 46 0.22 1.71 3.34
CA LEU A 46 0.08 0.63 4.31
C LEU A 46 1.12 -0.43 3.98
N VAL A 47 1.96 -0.77 4.96
CA VAL A 47 2.94 -1.84 4.87
C VAL A 47 2.42 -3.03 5.64
N ARG A 48 2.47 -4.20 5.02
CA ARG A 48 2.16 -5.47 5.67
C ARG A 48 3.36 -6.39 5.49
N VAL A 49 3.94 -6.85 6.58
CA VAL A 49 5.06 -7.78 6.59
C VAL A 49 4.61 -9.08 7.21
N ARG A 50 4.90 -10.19 6.56
CA ARG A 50 4.78 -11.51 7.17
C ARG A 50 6.15 -11.92 7.68
N ASP A 51 6.27 -12.15 8.97
CA ASP A 51 7.53 -12.59 9.57
C ASP A 51 7.76 -14.10 9.36
N ALA A 52 8.91 -14.60 9.84
CA ALA A 52 9.25 -16.02 9.76
C ALA A 52 8.34 -16.92 10.62
N THR A 53 7.63 -16.36 11.61
CA THR A 53 6.68 -17.08 12.46
C THR A 53 5.28 -17.18 11.82
N GLY A 54 5.07 -16.47 10.71
CA GLY A 54 3.79 -16.38 10.01
C GLY A 54 2.87 -15.26 10.52
N GLN A 55 3.32 -14.50 11.52
CA GLN A 55 2.59 -13.32 12.02
C GLN A 55 2.61 -12.21 10.96
N THR A 56 1.47 -11.54 10.80
CA THR A 56 1.37 -10.36 9.95
C THR A 56 1.52 -9.13 10.80
N LEU A 57 2.53 -8.32 10.52
CA LEU A 57 2.75 -7.02 11.14
C LEU A 57 2.32 -5.93 10.16
N VAL A 58 1.71 -4.88 10.68
CA VAL A 58 1.16 -3.76 9.91
C VAL A 58 1.76 -2.44 10.40
N GLY A 59 2.09 -1.57 9.45
CA GLY A 59 2.51 -0.21 9.75
C GLY A 59 2.12 0.73 8.63
N GLU A 60 2.19 2.02 8.91
CA GLU A 60 1.87 3.06 7.94
C GLU A 60 3.05 4.01 7.80
N PHE A 61 3.24 4.52 6.59
CA PHE A 61 4.15 5.63 6.36
C PHE A 61 3.64 6.56 5.27
N THR A 62 4.15 7.79 5.26
CA THR A 62 3.85 8.77 4.21
C THR A 62 5.09 8.99 3.37
N LEU A 63 4.95 8.86 2.05
CA LEU A 63 5.97 9.25 1.08
C LEU A 63 5.64 10.66 0.59
N ALA A 64 6.52 11.61 0.83
CA ALA A 64 6.44 13.00 0.41
C ALA A 64 7.75 13.44 -0.25
N ARG A 65 7.76 14.62 -0.87
CA ARG A 65 8.93 15.15 -1.60
C ARG A 65 10.16 15.29 -0.70
N ASP A 66 9.94 15.58 0.58
CA ASP A 66 10.94 15.79 1.63
C ASP A 66 11.24 14.51 2.43
N THR A 67 10.60 13.39 2.11
CA THR A 67 10.87 12.12 2.79
C THR A 67 12.31 11.67 2.49
N PRO A 68 13.11 11.35 3.51
CA PRO A 68 14.47 10.88 3.31
C PRO A 68 14.48 9.55 2.53
N ALA A 69 15.60 9.26 1.88
CA ALA A 69 15.77 8.04 1.09
C ALA A 69 15.69 6.75 1.94
N GLU A 70 15.93 6.84 3.24
CA GLU A 70 15.77 5.76 4.21
C GLU A 70 14.73 6.19 5.26
N LEU A 71 13.71 5.35 5.45
CA LEU A 71 12.62 5.58 6.39
C LEU A 71 12.42 4.36 7.27
N VAL A 72 12.41 4.57 8.58
CA VAL A 72 12.11 3.52 9.56
C VAL A 72 10.61 3.47 9.79
N VAL A 73 9.98 2.35 9.46
CA VAL A 73 8.55 2.12 9.68
C VAL A 73 8.37 1.21 10.89
N LYS A 74 7.65 1.68 11.90
CA LYS A 74 7.29 0.86 13.05
C LYS A 74 6.10 -0.02 12.68
N LEU A 75 6.29 -1.33 12.83
CA LEU A 75 5.27 -2.32 12.57
C LEU A 75 4.69 -2.81 13.89
N HIS A 76 3.38 -3.06 13.90
CA HIS A 76 2.64 -3.57 15.04
C HIS A 76 1.90 -4.84 14.62
N PRO A 77 1.63 -5.78 15.55
CA PRO A 77 0.83 -6.98 15.27
C PRO A 77 -0.61 -6.67 14.82
#